data_AF-A0A355Q4M0-F1
#
_entry.id   AF-A0A355Q4M0-F1
#
_cell.length_a   1.000
_cell.length_b   1.000
_cell.length_c   1.000
_cell.angle_alpha   90.00
_cell.angle_beta   90.00
_cell.angle_gamma   90.00
#
_symmetry.space_group_name_H-M   'P 1'
#
loop_
_entity.id
_entity.type
_entity.pdbx_description
1 polymer ?
#
loop_
_entity_poly.entity_id
_entity_poly.type
_entity_poly.pdbx_seq_one_letter_code
_entity_poly.pdbx_strand_id
1 'polypeptide(L)'
;MLSEIPRVNHTRKVFLSALGKPLPYWTTYCHDTWKNALATAGITDACFHDLRHDFITKAIRKRTRPYIVMKQVGHKSDAMLRRYQLIDEDDLEMLEM
;
A
#
# COMPACT_ATOMS: atom_id res chain seq x y z
N MET A 1 9.04 -8.66 -19.24
CA MET A 1 9.65 -8.45 -17.90
C MET A 1 9.10 -9.31 -16.74
N LEU A 2 7.80 -9.45 -16.45
CA LEU A 2 7.33 -10.47 -15.47
C LEU A 2 7.15 -11.87 -16.07
N SER A 3 7.00 -11.93 -17.40
CA SER A 3 6.85 -13.16 -18.19
C SER A 3 8.12 -13.99 -18.30
N GLU A 4 9.28 -13.36 -18.17
CA GLU A 4 10.61 -13.94 -18.43
C GLU A 4 11.31 -14.50 -17.19
N ILE A 5 10.77 -14.24 -15.99
CA ILE A 5 11.37 -14.70 -14.73
C ILE A 5 11.11 -16.22 -14.58
N PRO A 6 12.15 -17.05 -14.38
CA PRO A 6 11.99 -18.50 -14.14
C PRO A 6 11.05 -18.73 -12.96
N ARG A 7 9.94 -19.45 -13.19
CA ARG A 7 8.93 -19.69 -12.15
C ARG A 7 9.14 -21.08 -11.58
N VAL A 8 9.45 -21.15 -10.29
CA VAL A 8 9.57 -22.41 -9.54
C VAL A 8 8.25 -23.18 -9.56
N ASN A 9 7.12 -22.46 -9.61
CA ASN A 9 5.78 -23.03 -9.71
C ASN A 9 5.15 -22.65 -11.06
N HIS A 10 4.46 -23.59 -11.73
CA HIS A 10 3.80 -23.41 -13.04
C HIS A 10 2.59 -22.44 -13.02
N THR A 11 2.57 -21.46 -12.11
CA THR A 11 1.48 -20.49 -11.97
C THR A 11 1.94 -19.10 -12.39
N ARG A 12 1.03 -18.34 -13.01
CA ARG A 12 1.27 -16.92 -13.36
C ARG A 12 1.12 -15.96 -12.17
N LYS A 13 0.66 -16.43 -11.02
CA LYS A 13 0.38 -15.62 -9.83
C LYS A 13 1.62 -15.58 -8.92
N VAL A 14 1.89 -14.41 -8.34
CA VAL A 14 3.05 -14.17 -7.46
C VAL A 14 2.78 -14.71 -6.04
N PHE A 15 1.55 -14.56 -5.54
CA PHE A 15 1.18 -14.97 -4.19
C PHE A 15 0.48 -16.34 -4.20
N LEU A 16 0.99 -17.24 -3.35
CA LEU A 16 0.51 -18.61 -3.19
C LEU A 16 0.05 -18.82 -1.74
N SER A 17 -0.90 -19.73 -1.53
CA SER A 17 -1.27 -20.18 -0.20
C SER A 17 -0.19 -21.08 0.40
N ALA A 18 -0.32 -21.41 1.69
CA ALA A 18 0.55 -22.38 2.37
C ALA A 18 0.58 -23.76 1.67
N LEU A 19 -0.45 -24.09 0.89
CA LEU A 19 -0.53 -25.33 0.10
C LEU A 19 0.09 -25.21 -1.30
N GLY A 20 0.80 -24.11 -1.59
CA GLY A 20 1.40 -23.83 -2.90
C GLY A 20 0.41 -23.49 -4.00
N LYS A 21 -0.89 -23.34 -3.69
CA LYS A 21 -1.92 -23.01 -4.67
C LYS A 21 -2.01 -21.49 -4.87
N PRO A 22 -2.19 -21.01 -6.12
CA PRO A 22 -2.30 -19.58 -6.37
C PRO A 22 -3.53 -18.98 -5.70
N LEU A 23 -3.37 -17.80 -5.08
CA LEU A 23 -4.51 -17.03 -4.58
C LEU A 23 -5.25 -16.39 -5.77
N PRO A 24 -6.53 -16.72 -6.01
CA PRO A 24 -7.21 -16.30 -7.24
C PRO A 24 -7.58 -14.80 -7.20
N TYR A 25 -8.12 -14.32 -6.08
CA TYR A 25 -8.53 -12.94 -5.80
C TYR A 25 -8.57 -12.71 -4.27
N TRP A 26 -9.11 -11.59 -3.81
CA TRP A 26 -9.36 -11.33 -2.38
C TRP A 26 -10.39 -12.32 -1.81
N THR A 27 -9.93 -13.40 -1.21
CA THR A 27 -10.78 -14.47 -0.66
C THR A 27 -11.09 -14.23 0.81
N THR A 28 -12.01 -15.03 1.36
CA THR A 28 -12.28 -15.11 2.81
C THR A 28 -10.99 -15.31 3.61
N TYR A 29 -10.06 -16.13 3.12
CA TYR A 29 -8.74 -16.31 3.74
C TYR A 29 -7.96 -15.00 3.88
N CYS A 30 -7.92 -14.17 2.83
CA CYS A 30 -7.25 -12.87 2.88
C CYS A 30 -7.95 -11.92 3.87
N HIS A 31 -9.27 -11.93 3.87
CA HIS A 31 -10.09 -11.14 4.78
C HIS A 31 -9.87 -11.54 6.26
N ASP A 32 -9.85 -12.83 6.56
CA ASP A 32 -9.65 -13.33 7.92
C ASP A 32 -8.21 -13.08 8.38
N THR A 33 -7.23 -13.27 7.50
CA THR A 33 -5.84 -12.92 7.76
C THR A 33 -5.70 -11.42 8.09
N TRP A 34 -6.38 -10.55 7.33
CA TRP A 34 -6.41 -9.11 7.60
C TRP A 34 -7.04 -8.79 8.97
N LYS A 35 -8.21 -9.37 9.27
CA LYS A 35 -8.88 -9.16 10.57
C LYS A 35 -8.03 -9.62 11.75
N ASN A 36 -7.37 -10.78 11.64
CA ASN A 36 -6.48 -11.28 12.67
C ASN A 36 -5.26 -10.38 12.87
N ALA A 37 -4.70 -9.84 11.79
CA ALA A 37 -3.60 -8.88 11.86
C ALA A 37 -4.02 -7.59 12.57
N LEU A 38 -5.21 -7.05 12.26
CA LEU A 38 -5.76 -5.89 12.95
C LEU A 38 -6.01 -6.13 14.44
N ALA A 39 -6.61 -7.28 14.78
CA ALA A 39 -6.86 -7.67 16.17
C ALA A 39 -5.56 -7.79 16.97
N THR A 40 -4.52 -8.39 16.37
CA THR A 40 -3.19 -8.52 16.99
C THR A 40 -2.52 -7.17 17.19
N ALA A 41 -2.70 -6.24 16.25
CA ALA A 41 -2.17 -4.89 16.34
C ALA A 41 -3.00 -3.95 17.23
N GLY A 42 -4.16 -4.39 17.73
CA GLY A 42 -5.08 -3.55 18.50
C GLY A 42 -5.73 -2.42 17.67
N ILE A 43 -5.81 -2.58 16.35
CA ILE A 43 -6.37 -1.59 15.43
C ILE A 43 -7.84 -1.93 15.16
N THR A 44 -8.72 -0.95 15.34
CA THR A 44 -10.14 -1.04 14.98
C THR A 44 -10.43 -0.18 13.75
N ASP A 45 -11.44 -0.58 12.97
CA ASP A 45 -11.98 0.22 11.85
C ASP A 45 -10.97 0.57 10.74
N ALA A 46 -10.25 -0.45 10.24
CA ALA A 46 -9.35 -0.29 9.10
C ALA A 46 -9.66 -1.31 7.99
N CYS A 47 -9.62 -0.84 6.74
CA CYS A 47 -9.71 -1.67 5.56
C CYS A 47 -8.32 -1.88 4.93
N PHE A 48 -8.17 -2.94 4.13
CA PHE A 48 -6.89 -3.25 3.51
C PHE A 48 -6.37 -2.12 2.58
N HIS A 49 -7.28 -1.30 2.03
CA HIS A 49 -6.90 -0.17 1.18
C HIS A 49 -6.21 0.96 1.96
N ASP A 50 -6.40 1.04 3.28
CA ASP A 50 -5.76 2.06 4.11
C ASP A 50 -4.24 1.91 4.15
N LEU A 51 -3.71 0.71 3.90
CA LEU A 51 -2.27 0.51 3.71
C LEU A 51 -1.72 1.32 2.53
N ARG A 52 -2.51 1.49 1.47
CA ARG A 52 -2.12 2.31 0.32
C ARG A 52 -2.19 3.80 0.68
N HIS A 53 -3.19 4.21 1.46
CA HIS A 53 -3.27 5.57 1.98
C HIS A 53 -2.07 5.91 2.88
N ASP A 54 -1.76 5.03 3.83
CA ASP A 54 -0.62 5.14 4.74
C ASP A 54 0.72 5.23 3.99
N PHE A 55 0.92 4.39 2.97
CA PHE A 55 2.10 4.48 2.11
C PHE A 55 2.25 5.85 1.45
N ILE A 56 1.17 6.39 0.87
CA ILE A 56 1.22 7.69 0.18
C ILE A 56 1.59 8.79 1.19
N THR A 57 0.91 8.83 2.34
CA THR A 57 1.18 9.81 3.40
C THR A 57 2.63 9.75 3.86
N LYS A 58 3.14 8.55 4.16
CA LYS A 58 4.54 8.37 4.60
C LYS A 58 5.55 8.74 3.52
N ALA A 59 5.28 8.43 2.25
CA ALA A 59 6.19 8.77 1.16
C ALA A 59 6.28 10.28 0.94
N ILE A 60 5.15 10.98 1.03
CA ILE A 60 5.09 12.45 0.90
C ILE A 60 5.78 13.12 2.09
N ARG A 61 5.53 12.66 3.32
CA ARG A 61 6.24 13.15 4.52
C ARG A 61 7.76 12.94 4.45
N LYS A 62 8.21 11.83 3.86
CA LYS A 62 9.64 11.59 3.57
C LYS A 62 10.19 12.44 2.41
N ARG A 63 9.46 13.47 1.96
CA ARG A 63 9.83 14.37 0.86
C ARG A 63 10.09 13.64 -0.46
N THR A 64 9.45 12.49 -0.67
CA THR A 64 9.51 11.81 -1.97
C THR A 64 8.76 12.65 -3.00
N ARG A 65 9.35 12.80 -4.19
CA ARG A 65 8.75 13.61 -5.25
C ARG A 65 7.33 13.11 -5.56
N PRO A 66 6.31 14.00 -5.52
CA PRO A 66 4.91 13.68 -5.83
C PRO A 66 4.68 12.78 -7.04
N TYR A 67 5.35 13.10 -8.16
CA TYR A 67 5.24 12.35 -9.40
C TYR A 67 5.67 10.88 -9.29
N ILE A 68 6.70 10.59 -8.48
CA ILE A 68 7.19 9.23 -8.26
C ILE A 68 6.16 8.43 -7.47
N VAL A 69 5.63 9.02 -6.39
CA VAL A 69 4.58 8.39 -5.58
C VAL A 69 3.34 8.11 -6.43
N MET A 70 2.93 9.08 -7.26
CA MET A 70 1.81 8.91 -8.18
C MET A 70 2.01 7.76 -9.17
N LYS A 71 3.22 7.61 -9.72
CA LYS A 71 3.56 6.49 -10.60
C LYS A 71 3.53 5.14 -9.89
N GLN A 72 3.99 5.07 -8.64
CA GLN A 72 3.98 3.85 -7.83
C GLN A 72 2.55 3.38 -7.50
N VAL A 73 1.68 4.32 -7.12
CA VAL A 73 0.29 3.98 -6.78
C VAL A 73 -0.64 3.95 -8.00
N GLY A 74 -0.21 4.47 -9.15
CA GLY A 74 -1.01 4.52 -10.37
C GLY A 74 -2.08 5.62 -10.36
N HIS A 75 -1.83 6.75 -9.70
CA HIS A 75 -2.71 7.92 -9.79
C HIS A 75 -2.48 8.66 -11.12
N LYS A 76 -3.57 8.95 -11.83
CA LYS A 76 -3.54 9.70 -13.10
C LYS A 76 -3.54 11.22 -12.89
N SER A 77 -4.16 11.71 -11.82
CA SER A 77 -4.29 13.14 -11.51
C SER A 77 -3.65 13.50 -10.18
N ASP A 78 -3.14 14.73 -10.10
CA ASP A 78 -2.54 15.32 -8.89
C ASP A 78 -3.60 15.60 -7.81
N ALA A 79 -4.85 15.83 -8.20
CA ALA A 79 -5.97 16.05 -7.27
C ALA A 79 -6.13 14.93 -6.23
N MET A 80 -5.81 13.68 -6.59
CA MET A 80 -5.81 12.57 -5.63
C MET A 80 -4.69 12.66 -4.61
N LEU A 81 -3.53 13.20 -5.01
CA LEU A 81 -2.36 13.30 -4.14
C LEU A 81 -2.49 14.45 -3.13
N ARG A 82 -3.13 15.57 -3.52
CA ARG A 82 -3.32 16.74 -2.66
C ARG A 82 -3.99 16.41 -1.32
N ARG A 83 -4.82 15.35 -1.27
CA ARG A 83 -5.47 14.89 -0.04
C ARG A 83 -4.50 14.39 1.04
N TYR A 84 -3.28 14.03 0.66
CA TYR A 84 -2.23 13.54 1.57
C TYR A 84 -1.16 14.60 1.87
N GLN A 85 -1.31 15.81 1.32
CA GLN A 85 -0.47 16.98 1.61
C GLN A 85 -1.13 17.81 2.72
N LEU A 86 -1.44 17.16 3.85
CA LEU A 86 -1.91 17.88 5.04
C LEU A 86 -0.69 18.50 5.72
N ILE A 87 -0.78 19.81 6.01
CA ILE A 87 0.25 20.54 6.76
C ILE A 87 0.23 20.01 8.20
N ASP A 88 1.40 19.64 8.73
CA ASP A 88 1.59 19.27 10.14
C ASP A 88 2.57 20.21 10.86
N GLU A 89 2.87 19.90 12.13
CA GLU A 89 3.79 20.70 12.97
C GLU A 89 5.20 20.78 12.37
N ASP A 90 5.71 19.70 11.76
CA ASP A 90 7.03 19.67 11.13
C ASP A 90 7.08 20.63 9.91
N ASP A 91 5.97 20.73 9.16
CA ASP A 91 5.84 21.67 8.06
C ASP A 91 5.78 23.13 8.55
N LEU A 92 5.20 23.39 9.72
CA LEU A 92 5.13 24.72 10.34
C LEU A 92 6.48 25.16 10.89
N GLU A 93 7.21 24.26 11.57
CA GLU A 93 8.56 24.56 12.10
C GLU A 93 9.54 24.91 10.97
N MET A 94 9.43 24.29 9.80
CA MET A 94 10.24 24.66 8.62
C MET A 94 9.97 26.07 8.09
N LEU A 95 8.79 26.64 8.34
CA LEU A 95 8.45 28.00 7.89
C LEU A 95 9.02 29.08 8.83
N GLU A 96 9.30 28.72 10.07
CA GLU A 96 9.84 29.62 11.10
C GLU A 96 11.37 29.68 11.11
N MET A 97 12.04 28.82 10.33
CA MET A 97 13.48 28.81 10.09
C MET A 97 13.89 29.67 8.90
#